data_AF-A0A382L053-F1
#
_entry.id   AF-A0A382L053-F1
#
_cell.length_a   1.000
_cell.length_b   1.000
_cell.length_c   1.000
_cell.angle_alpha   90.00
_cell.angle_beta   90.00
_cell.angle_gamma   90.00
#
_symmetry.space_group_name_H-M   'P 1'
#
loop_
_entity.id
_entity.type
_entity.pdbx_description
1 polymer ?
#
loop_
_entity_poly.entity_id
_entity_poly.type
_entity_poly.pdbx_seq_one_letter_code
_entity_poly.pdbx_strand_id
1 'polypeptide(L)'
;MNLDAYLARIGCSGNPRVDLTTLKEIHRQHLLSVSYENIDVQLGISGSTTTESAYNKIVLEGRGGWCYEMNGLLGWALAEIGFPVTRVCGGVARSLKGDSVLGNHLVLLTELAGSTWVVDTGFGDGI
;
A
#
# COMPACT_ATOMS: atom_id res chain seq x y z
N MET A 1 0.34 -14.00 -6.91
CA MET A 1 0.81 -12.68 -7.39
C MET A 1 2.30 -12.80 -7.72
N ASN A 2 2.83 -12.04 -8.69
CA ASN A 2 4.24 -12.10 -9.09
C ASN A 2 4.97 -10.81 -8.67
N LEU A 3 6.04 -10.95 -7.87
CA LEU A 3 6.79 -9.82 -7.32
C LEU A 3 7.53 -9.02 -8.40
N ASP A 4 8.15 -9.67 -9.37
CA ASP A 4 8.88 -9.00 -10.45
C ASP A 4 7.97 -8.08 -11.28
N ALA A 5 6.74 -8.52 -11.55
CA ALA A 5 5.75 -7.70 -12.24
C ALA A 5 5.33 -6.47 -11.43
N TYR A 6 5.22 -6.60 -10.09
CA TYR A 6 4.98 -5.45 -9.21
C TYR A 6 6.17 -4.48 -9.21
N LEU A 7 7.40 -4.99 -9.08
CA LEU A 7 8.61 -4.17 -9.10
C LEU A 7 8.73 -3.42 -10.43
N ALA A 8 8.45 -4.10 -11.55
CA ALA A 8 8.38 -3.47 -12.87
C ALA A 8 7.29 -2.39 -12.94
N ARG A 9 6.08 -2.64 -12.38
CA ARG A 9 4.98 -1.66 -12.35
C ARG A 9 5.35 -0.36 -11.62
N ILE A 10 6.16 -0.46 -10.57
CA ILE A 10 6.61 0.71 -9.80
C ILE A 10 7.96 1.28 -10.29
N GLY A 11 8.59 0.68 -11.30
CA GLY A 11 9.89 1.14 -11.81
C GLY A 11 11.09 0.77 -10.93
N CYS A 12 10.95 -0.19 -10.01
CA CYS A 12 12.06 -0.75 -9.25
C CYS A 12 12.79 -1.81 -10.08
N SER A 13 14.12 -1.76 -10.07
CA SER A 13 14.99 -2.75 -10.72
C SER A 13 16.02 -3.31 -9.74
N GLY A 14 16.56 -4.48 -10.06
CA GLY A 14 17.56 -5.17 -9.22
C GLY A 14 16.94 -6.18 -8.26
N ASN A 15 17.78 -6.71 -7.37
CA ASN A 15 17.38 -7.73 -6.40
C ASN A 15 17.16 -7.09 -5.02
N PRO A 16 15.91 -6.93 -4.56
CA PRO A 16 15.61 -6.27 -3.29
C PRO A 16 16.18 -7.05 -2.10
N ARG A 17 16.56 -6.34 -1.04
CA ARG A 17 17.06 -6.93 0.22
C ARG A 17 16.29 -6.35 1.41
N VAL A 18 16.35 -7.02 2.55
CA VAL A 18 15.73 -6.54 3.80
C VAL A 18 16.65 -5.48 4.43
N ASP A 19 16.70 -4.29 3.81
CA ASP A 19 17.47 -3.14 4.27
C ASP A 19 16.71 -1.80 4.06
N LEU A 20 17.21 -0.74 4.69
CA LEU A 20 16.53 0.56 4.70
C LEU A 20 16.53 1.21 3.32
N THR A 21 17.55 0.95 2.51
CA THR A 21 17.67 1.46 1.14
C THR A 21 16.54 0.90 0.28
N THR A 22 16.34 -0.42 0.32
CA THR A 22 15.27 -1.11 -0.40
C THR A 22 13.89 -0.66 0.09
N LEU A 23 13.69 -0.57 1.41
CA LEU A 23 12.41 -0.12 1.98
C LEU A 23 12.03 1.28 1.49
N LYS A 24 12.98 2.23 1.54
CA LYS A 24 12.78 3.60 1.07
C LYS A 24 12.52 3.66 -0.43
N GLU A 25 13.28 2.91 -1.22
CA GLU A 25 13.12 2.93 -2.67
C GLU A 25 11.75 2.39 -3.08
N ILE A 26 11.34 1.23 -2.56
CA ILE A 26 10.03 0.64 -2.87
C ILE A 26 8.90 1.56 -2.43
N HIS A 27 8.97 2.12 -1.22
CA HIS A 27 7.97 3.08 -0.73
C HIS A 27 7.84 4.29 -1.67
N ARG A 28 8.98 4.92 -2.01
CA ARG A 28 9.02 6.09 -2.89
C ARG A 28 8.50 5.76 -4.29
N GLN A 29 8.94 4.66 -4.88
CA GLN A 29 8.58 4.27 -6.24
C GLN A 29 7.12 3.85 -6.36
N HIS A 30 6.58 3.18 -5.35
CA HIS A 30 5.15 2.89 -5.29
C HIS A 30 4.33 4.19 -5.26
N LEU A 31 4.68 5.12 -4.35
CA LEU A 31 4.00 6.40 -4.22
C LEU A 31 4.02 7.24 -5.52
N LEU A 32 5.14 7.22 -6.25
CA LEU A 32 5.29 7.98 -7.49
C LEU A 32 4.63 7.32 -8.70
N SER A 33 4.48 6.00 -8.69
CA SER A 33 4.03 5.23 -9.85
C SER A 33 2.56 4.81 -9.78
N VAL A 34 1.99 4.72 -8.58
CA VAL A 34 0.62 4.28 -8.33
C VAL A 34 -0.16 5.44 -7.73
N SER A 35 -1.11 5.98 -8.50
CA SER A 35 -1.95 7.08 -8.04
C SER A 35 -2.93 6.59 -6.97
N TYR A 36 -3.13 7.41 -5.94
CA TYR A 36 -4.32 7.29 -5.12
C TYR A 36 -5.57 7.63 -5.93
N GLU A 37 -6.60 6.80 -5.90
CA GLU A 37 -7.88 7.03 -6.58
C GLU A 37 -9.04 6.25 -5.95
N ASN A 38 -10.26 6.76 -6.13
CA ASN A 38 -11.51 6.13 -5.69
C ASN A 38 -12.53 5.98 -6.84
N ILE A 39 -12.08 5.87 -8.09
CA ILE A 39 -12.91 5.88 -9.30
C ILE A 39 -13.94 4.74 -9.26
N ASP A 40 -13.55 3.54 -8.80
CA ASP A 40 -14.49 2.42 -8.69
C ASP A 40 -15.63 2.73 -7.71
N VAL A 41 -15.30 3.36 -6.58
CA VAL A 41 -16.28 3.79 -5.58
C VAL A 41 -17.22 4.84 -6.17
N GLN A 42 -16.69 5.82 -6.90
CA GLN A 42 -17.47 6.87 -7.57
C GLN A 42 -18.41 6.29 -8.64
N LEU A 43 -18.01 5.22 -9.31
CA LEU A 43 -18.81 4.49 -10.30
C LEU A 43 -19.78 3.47 -9.68
N GLY A 44 -19.81 3.33 -8.35
CA GLY A 44 -20.63 2.33 -7.67
C GLY A 44 -20.19 0.88 -7.90
N ILE A 45 -18.98 0.69 -8.43
CA ILE A 45 -18.37 -0.63 -8.57
C ILE A 45 -17.96 -1.09 -7.17
N SER A 46 -18.44 -2.26 -6.76
CA SER A 46 -18.08 -2.82 -5.44
C SER A 46 -16.57 -3.04 -5.39
N GLY A 47 -15.89 -2.27 -4.55
CA GLY A 47 -14.46 -2.43 -4.31
C GLY A 47 -14.17 -3.77 -3.62
N SER A 48 -13.06 -4.39 -3.99
CA SER A 48 -12.50 -5.54 -3.28
C SER A 48 -11.39 -5.05 -2.36
N THR A 49 -11.30 -5.61 -1.16
CA THR A 49 -10.23 -5.33 -0.19
C THR A 49 -9.18 -6.44 -0.18
N THR A 50 -9.29 -7.43 -1.08
CA THR A 50 -8.30 -8.51 -1.20
C THR A 50 -7.04 -7.99 -1.88
N THR A 51 -5.89 -8.51 -1.45
CA THR A 51 -4.60 -8.16 -2.05
C THR A 51 -4.54 -8.59 -3.52
N GLU A 52 -5.17 -9.71 -3.87
CA GLU A 52 -5.21 -10.26 -5.22
C GLU A 52 -5.97 -9.35 -6.19
N SER A 53 -7.09 -8.78 -5.75
CA SER A 53 -7.84 -7.82 -6.57
C SER A 53 -7.05 -6.53 -6.77
N ALA A 54 -6.41 -6.03 -5.69
CA ALA A 54 -5.53 -4.87 -5.77
C ALA A 54 -4.34 -5.11 -6.73
N TYR A 55 -3.76 -6.30 -6.72
CA TYR A 55 -2.70 -6.68 -7.65
C TYR A 55 -3.18 -6.65 -9.10
N ASN A 56 -4.32 -7.27 -9.43
CA ASN A 56 -4.83 -7.27 -10.79
C ASN A 56 -5.08 -5.83 -11.29
N LYS A 57 -5.77 -5.03 -10.47
CA LYS A 57 -6.10 -3.63 -10.79
C LYS A 57 -4.85 -2.74 -10.94
N ILE A 58 -3.95 -2.76 -9.97
CA ILE A 58 -2.81 -1.84 -9.94
C ILE A 58 -1.70 -2.31 -10.89
N VAL A 59 -1.38 -3.61 -10.86
CA VAL A 59 -0.22 -4.17 -11.58
C VAL A 59 -0.57 -4.57 -13.00
N LEU A 60 -1.67 -5.31 -13.22
CA LEU A 60 -2.01 -5.83 -14.54
C LEU A 60 -2.78 -4.82 -15.39
N GLU A 61 -3.70 -4.07 -14.79
CA GLU A 61 -4.50 -3.05 -15.50
C GLU A 61 -3.85 -1.66 -15.46
N GLY A 62 -2.78 -1.47 -14.68
CA GLY A 62 -2.04 -0.21 -14.61
C GLY A 62 -2.76 0.93 -13.87
N ARG A 63 -3.81 0.62 -13.10
CA ARG A 63 -4.60 1.63 -12.38
C ARG A 63 -3.95 2.03 -11.04
N GLY A 64 -4.67 2.89 -10.31
CA GLY A 64 -4.39 3.26 -8.93
C GLY A 64 -5.22 2.47 -7.93
N GLY A 65 -5.37 3.00 -6.72
CA GLY A 65 -6.33 2.51 -5.74
C GLY A 65 -6.44 3.39 -4.49
N TRP A 66 -7.31 2.99 -3.57
CA TRP A 66 -7.42 3.64 -2.25
C TRP A 66 -6.55 2.90 -1.22
N CYS A 67 -6.57 3.35 0.05
CA CYS A 67 -5.61 2.92 1.06
C CYS A 67 -5.49 1.40 1.26
N TYR A 68 -6.61 0.68 1.23
CA TYR A 68 -6.63 -0.78 1.37
C TYR A 68 -6.00 -1.51 0.18
N GLU A 69 -6.15 -0.98 -1.03
CA GLU A 69 -5.55 -1.56 -2.23
C GLU A 69 -4.04 -1.24 -2.27
N MET A 70 -3.68 0.02 -2.07
CA MET A 70 -2.28 0.48 -2.11
C MET A 70 -1.44 -0.16 -1.01
N ASN A 71 -1.82 0.02 0.26
CA ASN A 71 -1.06 -0.53 1.38
C ASN A 71 -1.26 -2.05 1.52
N GLY A 72 -2.38 -2.60 1.05
CA GLY A 72 -2.55 -4.04 0.94
C GLY A 72 -1.52 -4.67 0.00
N LEU A 73 -1.38 -4.10 -1.19
CA LEU A 73 -0.42 -4.53 -2.21
C LEU A 73 1.04 -4.29 -1.79
N LEU A 74 1.36 -3.10 -1.26
CA LEU A 74 2.69 -2.78 -0.74
C LEU A 74 3.08 -3.73 0.40
N GLY A 75 2.16 -4.00 1.33
CA GLY A 75 2.42 -4.92 2.44
C GLY A 75 2.69 -6.35 1.98
N TRP A 76 2.02 -6.81 0.92
CA TRP A 76 2.35 -8.10 0.31
C TRP A 76 3.74 -8.08 -0.33
N ALA A 77 4.06 -7.07 -1.15
CA ALA A 77 5.36 -6.99 -1.80
C ALA A 77 6.52 -6.94 -0.79
N LEU A 78 6.38 -6.18 0.30
CA LEU A 78 7.36 -6.13 1.37
C LEU A 78 7.52 -7.49 2.08
N ALA A 79 6.41 -8.20 2.33
CA ALA A 79 6.46 -9.54 2.92
C ALA A 79 7.13 -10.57 2.00
N GLU A 80 6.89 -10.52 0.68
CA GLU A 80 7.56 -11.39 -0.30
C GLU A 80 9.08 -11.15 -0.36
N ILE A 81 9.52 -9.91 -0.14
CA ILE A 81 10.95 -9.56 -0.05
C ILE A 81 11.57 -10.04 1.28
N GLY A 82 10.74 -10.33 2.28
CA GLY A 82 11.16 -10.82 3.60
C GLY A 82 11.13 -9.79 4.72
N PHE A 83 10.53 -8.61 4.50
CA PHE A 83 10.27 -7.67 5.60
C PHE A 83 9.17 -8.23 6.53
N PRO A 84 9.30 -8.13 7.85
CA PRO A 84 8.20 -8.41 8.77
C PRO A 84 7.16 -7.30 8.66
N VAL A 85 5.93 -7.63 8.22
CA VAL A 85 4.87 -6.64 8.00
C VAL A 85 3.72 -6.86 8.97
N THR A 86 3.34 -5.82 9.70
CA THR A 86 2.10 -5.78 10.50
C THR A 86 1.13 -4.79 9.88
N ARG A 87 -0.10 -5.24 9.60
CA ARG A 87 -1.20 -4.36 9.17
C ARG A 87 -1.87 -3.75 10.39
N VAL A 88 -1.99 -2.43 10.43
CA VAL A 88 -2.66 -1.71 11.52
C VAL A 88 -3.76 -0.80 11.02
N CYS A 89 -4.76 -0.62 11.87
CA CYS A 89 -5.91 0.23 11.65
C CYS A 89 -5.58 1.68 11.98
N GLY A 90 -5.84 2.59 11.03
CA GLY A 90 -5.80 4.04 11.21
C GLY A 90 -7.19 4.63 11.42
N GLY A 91 -7.23 5.84 11.98
CA GLY A 91 -8.47 6.61 12.18
C GLY A 91 -8.29 8.06 11.71
N VAL A 92 -8.49 8.30 10.42
CA VAL A 92 -8.34 9.64 9.84
C VAL A 92 -9.45 10.55 10.36
N ALA A 93 -9.08 11.74 10.85
CA ALA A 93 -9.95 12.72 11.49
C ALA A 93 -10.61 12.25 12.81
N ARG A 94 -9.99 11.31 13.53
CA ARG A 94 -10.50 10.81 14.83
C ARG A 94 -10.75 11.92 15.86
N SER A 95 -9.90 12.95 15.91
CA SER A 95 -10.10 14.10 16.81
C SER A 95 -11.40 14.86 16.57
N LEU A 96 -11.96 14.78 15.37
CA LEU A 96 -13.22 15.44 14.99
C LEU A 96 -14.42 14.50 15.01
N LYS A 97 -14.23 13.23 14.63
CA LYS A 97 -15.32 12.26 14.41
C LYS A 97 -15.39 11.14 15.46
N GLY A 98 -14.51 11.15 16.46
CA GLY A 98 -14.42 10.12 17.49
C GLY A 98 -14.04 8.75 16.94
N ASP A 99 -14.33 7.69 17.67
CA ASP A 99 -13.90 6.32 17.33
C ASP A 99 -14.65 5.70 16.14
N SER A 100 -15.69 6.37 15.62
CA SER A 100 -16.45 5.94 14.45
C SER A 100 -15.62 5.83 13.17
N VAL A 101 -14.46 6.50 13.11
CA VAL A 101 -13.56 6.48 11.95
C VAL A 101 -12.43 5.46 12.06
N LEU A 102 -12.33 4.73 13.18
CA LEU A 102 -11.34 3.66 13.29
C LEU A 102 -11.60 2.61 12.22
N GLY A 103 -10.60 2.37 11.38
CA GLY A 103 -10.66 1.41 10.28
C GLY A 103 -10.98 2.05 8.94
N ASN A 104 -11.00 3.38 8.85
CA ASN A 104 -11.13 4.05 7.55
C ASN A 104 -9.79 4.15 6.80
N HIS A 105 -8.68 3.76 7.41
CA HIS A 105 -7.35 3.79 6.81
C HIS A 105 -6.54 2.56 7.20
N LEU A 106 -5.82 1.99 6.24
CA LEU A 106 -4.85 0.92 6.46
C LEU A 106 -3.46 1.52 6.52
N VAL A 107 -2.68 1.19 7.55
CA VAL A 107 -1.26 1.56 7.67
C VAL A 107 -0.44 0.29 7.88
N LEU A 108 0.83 0.30 7.47
CA LEU A 108 1.75 -0.82 7.71
C LEU A 108 2.81 -0.44 8.74
N LEU A 109 3.23 -1.42 9.53
CA LEU A 109 4.44 -1.34 10.36
C LEU A 109 5.44 -2.41 9.90
N THR A 110 6.73 -2.07 9.92
CA THR A 110 7.81 -3.04 9.70
C THR A 110 8.94 -2.84 10.70
N GLU A 111 9.50 -3.93 11.20
CA GLU A 111 10.70 -3.91 12.05
C GLU A 111 11.95 -3.97 11.18
N LEU A 112 12.87 -3.02 11.38
CA LEU A 112 14.12 -2.97 10.63
C LEU A 112 15.22 -2.28 11.44
N ALA A 113 16.38 -2.92 11.54
CA ALA A 113 17.54 -2.40 12.29
C ALA A 113 17.21 -2.03 13.76
N GLY A 114 16.34 -2.81 14.41
CA GLY A 114 15.93 -2.60 15.80
C GLY A 114 14.96 -1.43 16.01
N SER A 115 14.34 -0.92 14.93
CA SER A 115 13.33 0.14 14.98
C SER A 115 12.06 -0.27 14.25
N THR A 116 10.91 0.18 14.78
CA THR A 116 9.62 0.10 14.10
C THR A 116 9.47 1.25 13.12
N TRP A 117 9.19 0.94 11.86
CA TRP A 117 8.91 1.91 10.80
C TRP A 117 7.44 1.91 10.44
N VAL A 118 6.85 3.09 10.32
CA VAL A 118 5.54 3.27 9.68
C VAL A 118 5.76 3.34 8.17
N VAL A 119 5.00 2.55 7.42
CA VAL A 119 5.05 2.52 5.96
C VAL A 119 3.65 2.75 5.43
N ASP A 120 3.46 3.87 4.73
CA ASP A 120 2.16 4.29 4.23
C ASP A 120 2.32 5.03 2.90
N THR A 121 1.69 4.47 1.86
CA THR A 121 1.60 5.09 0.52
C THR A 121 0.16 5.35 0.10
N GLY A 122 -0.80 5.01 0.96
CA GLY A 122 -2.23 4.99 0.63
C GLY A 122 -3.02 6.13 1.26
N PHE A 123 -2.38 7.08 1.92
CA PHE A 123 -3.04 8.25 2.47
C PHE A 123 -3.25 9.31 1.37
N GLY A 124 -4.51 9.69 1.14
CA GLY A 124 -4.90 10.68 0.14
C GLY A 124 -6.28 11.28 0.45
N ASP A 125 -6.60 12.39 -0.19
CA ASP A 125 -7.91 13.02 -0.16
C ASP A 125 -8.73 12.53 -1.36
N GLY A 126 -9.77 11.74 -1.11
CA GLY A 126 -10.63 11.16 -2.16
C GLY A 126 -11.63 12.14 -2.78
N ILE A 127 -11.18 13.37 -3.09
CA ILE A 127 -11.97 14.41 -3.78
C ILE A 127 -12.21 13.99 -5.24
#